data_AF-A0A399ZQT0-F1
#
_entry.id   AF-A0A399ZQT0-F1
#
_cell.length_a   1.000
_cell.length_b   1.000
_cell.length_c   1.000
_cell.angle_alpha   90.00
_cell.angle_beta   90.00
_cell.angle_gamma   90.00
#
_symmetry.space_group_name_H-M   'P 1'
#
loop_
_entity.id
_entity.type
_entity.pdbx_description
1 polymer ?
#
loop_
_entity_poly.entity_id
_entity_poly.type
_entity_poly.pdbx_seq_one_letter_code
_entity_poly.pdbx_strand_id
1 'polypeptide(L)'
;MLVKTPLTPMLAAAATIAAQPFGADEVNAMRLLFIALAVAAVLLTYLFARDAFHSRAVGWFSALALTSFAFLGARAAIGPEPKLVVLVFGLAACWAIQKRAAWWAGVCAALAFLAWQIA
;
A
#
# COMPACT_ATOMS: atom_id res chain seq x y z
N MET A 1 -18.60 13.52 4.29
CA MET A 1 -18.47 12.78 5.58
C MET A 1 -17.41 11.69 5.32
N LEU A 2 -16.30 11.64 6.06
CA LEU A 2 -15.22 10.66 5.78
C LEU A 2 -15.67 9.24 6.12
N VAL A 3 -16.08 8.46 5.12
CA VAL A 3 -16.42 7.04 5.29
C VAL A 3 -15.13 6.21 5.21
N LYS A 4 -14.65 5.74 6.36
CA LYS A 4 -13.60 4.73 6.41
C LYS A 4 -14.23 3.39 6.02
N THR A 5 -13.84 2.86 4.87
CA THR A 5 -14.35 1.60 4.31
C THR A 5 -13.60 0.39 4.87
N PRO A 6 -14.18 -0.83 4.79
CA PRO A 6 -13.81 -1.93 5.69
C PRO A 6 -12.44 -2.57 5.42
N LEU A 7 -11.81 -2.32 4.28
CA LEU A 7 -10.59 -3.06 3.93
C LEU A 7 -9.43 -2.80 4.90
N THR A 8 -9.23 -1.55 5.33
CA THR A 8 -8.14 -1.19 6.24
C THR A 8 -8.25 -1.90 7.61
N PRO A 9 -9.40 -1.87 8.31
CA PRO A 9 -9.56 -2.64 9.55
C PRO A 9 -9.56 -4.16 9.32
N MET A 10 -10.06 -4.66 8.18
CA MET A 10 -9.96 -6.09 7.85
C MET A 10 -8.51 -6.56 7.69
N LEU A 11 -7.66 -5.75 7.04
CA LEU A 11 -6.23 -6.03 6.92
C LEU A 11 -5.54 -6.04 8.30
N ALA A 12 -5.89 -5.10 9.16
CA ALA A 12 -5.39 -5.06 10.53
C ALA A 12 -5.78 -6.32 11.33
N ALA A 13 -7.06 -6.72 11.26
CA ALA A 13 -7.54 -7.94 11.91
C ALA A 13 -6.90 -9.21 11.31
N ALA A 14 -6.68 -9.25 10.00
CA ALA A 14 -5.97 -10.37 9.37
C ALA A 14 -4.53 -10.48 9.89
N ALA A 15 -3.83 -9.36 10.10
CA ALA A 15 -2.50 -9.36 10.70
C ALA A 15 -2.49 -9.90 12.13
N THR A 16 -3.48 -9.53 12.98
CA THR A 16 -3.52 -10.04 14.35
C THR A 16 -3.80 -11.55 14.38
N ILE A 17 -4.76 -12.03 13.58
CA ILE A 17 -5.08 -13.46 13.48
C ILE A 17 -3.85 -14.25 12.97
N ALA A 18 -3.14 -13.74 11.96
CA ALA A 18 -1.95 -14.39 11.43
C ALA A 18 -0.78 -14.43 12.43
N ALA A 19 -0.73 -13.50 13.38
CA ALA A 19 0.32 -13.39 14.38
C ALA A 19 0.09 -14.26 15.63
N GLN A 20 -1.16 -14.63 15.92
CA GLN A 20 -1.53 -15.48 17.06
C GLN A 20 -0.71 -16.78 17.19
N PRO A 21 -0.48 -17.60 16.14
CA PRO A 21 0.29 -18.84 16.29
C PRO A 21 1.75 -18.61 16.67
N PHE A 22 2.27 -17.40 16.51
CA PHE A 22 3.65 -17.03 16.85
C PHE A 22 3.76 -16.36 18.23
N GLY A 23 2.65 -16.19 18.96
CA GLY A 23 2.63 -15.49 20.25
C GLY A 23 3.05 -14.02 20.15
N ALA A 24 2.95 -13.42 18.96
CA ALA A 24 3.36 -12.05 18.72
C ALA A 24 2.29 -11.05 19.22
N ASP A 25 2.76 -9.91 19.73
CA ASP A 25 1.91 -8.81 20.18
C ASP A 25 1.05 -8.26 19.03
N GLU A 26 -0.26 -8.12 19.26
CA GLU A 26 -1.23 -7.71 18.23
C GLU A 26 -0.93 -6.32 17.65
N VAL A 27 -0.47 -5.39 18.50
CA VAL A 27 -0.13 -4.02 18.07
C VAL A 27 1.08 -4.06 17.15
N ASN A 28 2.11 -4.82 17.51
CA ASN A 28 3.29 -4.99 16.67
C ASN A 28 2.97 -5.72 15.37
N ALA A 29 2.13 -6.76 15.41
CA ALA A 29 1.70 -7.50 14.23
C ALA A 29 1.03 -6.58 13.20
N MET A 30 0.09 -5.75 13.65
CA MET A 30 -0.56 -4.76 12.79
C MET A 30 0.44 -3.75 12.24
N ARG A 31 1.30 -3.17 13.10
CA ARG A 31 2.31 -2.18 12.66
C ARG A 31 3.27 -2.75 11.62
N LEU A 32 3.72 -3.98 11.81
CA LEU A 32 4.58 -4.67 10.85
C LEU A 32 3.90 -4.85 9.49
N LEU A 33 2.60 -5.17 9.46
CA LEU A 33 1.84 -5.21 8.21
C LEU A 33 1.83 -3.84 7.52
N PHE A 34 1.51 -2.76 8.23
CA PHE A 34 1.44 -1.42 7.61
C PHE A 34 2.83 -0.91 7.20
N ILE A 35 3.89 -1.24 7.93
CA ILE A 35 5.28 -1.00 7.49
C ILE A 35 5.57 -1.79 6.20
N ALA A 36 5.19 -3.06 6.13
CA ALA A 36 5.35 -3.87 4.92
C ALA A 36 4.57 -3.29 3.73
N LEU A 37 3.37 -2.75 3.95
CA LEU A 37 2.60 -2.04 2.92
C LEU A 37 3.30 -0.74 2.47
N ALA A 38 3.95 0.00 3.36
CA ALA A 38 4.77 1.15 2.97
C ALA A 38 5.97 0.76 2.12
N VAL A 39 6.66 -0.34 2.47
CA VAL A 39 7.72 -0.90 1.64
C VAL A 39 7.16 -1.31 0.27
N ALA A 40 6.00 -1.98 0.23
CA ALA A 40 5.35 -2.36 -1.01
C ALA A 40 5.00 -1.14 -1.88
N ALA A 41 4.53 -0.03 -1.29
CA ALA A 41 4.28 1.21 -2.01
C ALA A 41 5.56 1.75 -2.67
N VAL A 42 6.68 1.79 -1.93
CA VAL A 42 7.99 2.22 -2.46
C VAL A 42 8.46 1.33 -3.62
N LEU A 43 8.35 0.00 -3.47
CA LEU A 43 8.71 -0.95 -4.52
C LEU A 43 7.81 -0.82 -5.76
N LEU A 44 6.50 -0.62 -5.56
CA LEU A 44 5.57 -0.39 -6.67
C LEU A 44 5.86 0.94 -7.37
N THR A 45 6.20 1.99 -6.64
CA THR A 45 6.65 3.27 -7.24
C THR A 45 7.89 3.08 -8.09
N TYR A 46 8.89 2.32 -7.60
CA TYR A 46 10.06 1.95 -8.40
C TYR A 46 9.66 1.24 -9.69
N LEU A 47 8.85 0.18 -9.60
CA LEU A 47 8.45 -0.64 -10.75
C LEU A 47 7.63 0.16 -11.77
N PHE A 48 6.65 0.92 -11.29
CA PHE A 48 5.80 1.79 -12.10
C PHE A 48 6.63 2.83 -12.86
N ALA A 49 7.50 3.57 -12.18
CA ALA A 49 8.30 4.62 -12.80
C ALA A 49 9.37 4.04 -13.73
N ARG A 50 10.03 2.94 -13.34
CA ARG A 50 11.01 2.24 -14.18
C ARG A 50 10.38 1.80 -15.49
N ASP A 51 9.20 1.20 -15.43
CA ASP A 51 8.54 0.62 -16.59
C ASP A 51 7.89 1.70 -17.48
N ALA A 52 7.36 2.78 -16.89
CA ALA A 52 6.79 3.91 -17.63
C ALA A 52 7.82 4.66 -18.48
N PHE A 53 9.02 4.86 -17.91
CA PHE A 53 10.09 5.67 -18.53
C PHE A 53 11.21 4.81 -19.12
N HIS A 54 11.09 3.48 -19.06
CA HIS A 54 12.14 2.53 -19.46
C HIS A 54 13.51 2.84 -18.85
N SER A 55 13.55 3.39 -17.63
CA SER A 55 14.77 3.88 -16.98
C SER A 55 14.86 3.46 -15.51
N ARG A 56 15.92 2.72 -15.17
CA ARG A 56 16.21 2.33 -13.77
C ARG A 56 16.52 3.53 -12.89
N ALA A 57 17.16 4.56 -13.44
CA ALA A 57 17.48 5.78 -12.71
C ALA A 57 16.20 6.51 -12.27
N VAL A 58 15.21 6.61 -13.17
CA VAL A 58 13.90 7.20 -12.85
C VAL A 58 13.17 6.37 -11.79
N GLY A 59 13.19 5.04 -11.92
CA GLY A 59 12.65 4.14 -10.89
C GLY A 59 13.25 4.40 -9.50
N TRP A 60 14.58 4.43 -9.40
CA TRP A 60 15.27 4.70 -8.14
C TRP A 60 14.97 6.09 -7.59
N PHE A 61 15.02 7.11 -8.44
CA PHE A 61 14.72 8.48 -8.05
C PHE A 61 13.30 8.61 -7.48
N SER A 62 12.30 8.02 -8.13
CA SER A 62 10.91 8.04 -7.65
C SER A 62 10.74 7.29 -6.32
N ALA A 63 11.38 6.14 -6.15
CA ALA A 63 11.32 5.37 -4.91
C ALA A 63 11.99 6.08 -3.74
N LEU A 64 13.17 6.67 -3.96
CA LEU A 64 13.87 7.48 -2.96
C LEU A 64 13.08 8.75 -2.61
N ALA A 65 12.50 9.43 -3.60
CA ALA A 65 11.65 10.59 -3.40
C ALA A 65 10.42 10.24 -2.53
N LEU A 66 9.74 9.13 -2.81
CA LEU A 66 8.61 8.67 -1.98
C LEU A 66 9.07 8.31 -0.56
N THR A 67 10.22 7.64 -0.42
CA THR A 67 10.80 7.29 0.89
C THR A 67 11.19 8.53 1.70
N SER A 68 11.59 9.61 1.04
CA SER A 68 11.98 10.87 1.70
C SER A 68 10.81 11.59 2.39
N PHE A 69 9.57 11.23 2.06
CA PHE A 69 8.40 11.76 2.74
C PHE A 69 8.28 11.14 4.13
N ALA A 70 8.77 11.85 5.15
CA ALA A 70 8.72 11.44 6.56
C ALA A 70 7.30 11.01 7.00
N PHE A 71 6.26 11.60 6.40
CA PHE A 71 4.87 11.26 6.66
C PHE A 71 4.53 9.80 6.32
N LEU A 72 5.13 9.22 5.29
CA LEU A 72 4.88 7.83 4.88
C LEU A 72 5.31 6.86 5.99
N GLY A 73 6.55 6.99 6.46
CA GLY A 73 7.10 6.14 7.52
C GLY A 73 6.39 6.34 8.85
N ALA A 74 6.17 7.60 9.26
CA ALA A 74 5.49 7.91 10.51
C ALA A 74 4.06 7.34 10.54
N ARG A 75 3.30 7.49 9.44
CA ARG A 75 1.92 6.98 9.36
C ARG A 75 1.85 5.46 9.33
N ALA A 76 2.75 4.80 8.59
CA ALA A 76 2.83 3.35 8.56
C ALA A 76 3.14 2.76 9.96
N ALA A 77 3.98 3.44 10.75
CA ALA A 77 4.37 2.98 12.08
C ALA A 77 3.28 3.15 13.15
N ILE A 78 2.35 4.10 12.98
CA ILE A 78 1.26 4.33 13.94
C ILE A 78 0.25 3.17 13.91
N GLY A 79 0.05 2.55 12.74
CA GLY A 79 -0.86 1.41 12.55
C GLY A 79 -1.79 1.60 11.36
N PRO A 80 -3.09 1.22 11.47
CA PRO A 80 -4.00 1.19 10.34
C PRO A 80 -4.27 2.55 9.70
N GLU A 81 -3.60 2.84 8.58
CA GLU A 81 -3.76 4.09 7.82
C GLU A 81 -4.39 3.80 6.44
N PRO A 82 -5.65 4.20 6.20
CA PRO A 82 -6.36 3.90 4.96
C PRO A 82 -5.69 4.44 3.71
N LYS A 83 -5.08 5.63 3.80
CA LYS A 83 -4.38 6.26 2.67
C LYS A 83 -3.20 5.43 2.18
N LEU A 84 -2.56 4.67 3.07
CA LEU A 84 -1.46 3.78 2.70
C LEU A 84 -1.97 2.62 1.85
N VAL A 85 -3.10 2.04 2.24
CA VAL A 85 -3.76 0.94 1.51
C VAL A 85 -4.22 1.43 0.13
N VAL A 86 -4.79 2.63 0.05
CA VAL A 86 -5.13 3.29 -1.22
C VAL A 86 -3.88 3.48 -2.09
N LEU A 87 -2.78 3.96 -1.51
CA LEU A 87 -1.54 4.20 -2.25
C LEU A 87 -1.00 2.91 -2.88
N VAL A 88 -0.93 1.82 -2.12
CA VAL A 88 -0.47 0.51 -2.61
C VAL A 88 -1.34 0.00 -3.75
N PHE A 89 -2.66 -0.09 -3.53
CA PHE A 89 -3.56 -0.64 -4.55
C PHE A 89 -3.75 0.30 -5.74
N GLY A 90 -3.68 1.62 -5.55
CA GLY A 90 -3.71 2.61 -6.63
C GLY A 90 -2.48 2.51 -7.53
N LEU A 91 -1.27 2.42 -6.93
CA LEU A 91 -0.04 2.20 -7.71
C LEU A 91 -0.05 0.86 -8.42
N ALA A 92 -0.51 -0.21 -7.77
CA ALA A 92 -0.66 -1.52 -8.39
C ALA A 92 -1.65 -1.49 -9.57
N ALA A 93 -2.77 -0.78 -9.45
CA ALA A 93 -3.73 -0.60 -10.54
C ALA A 93 -3.09 0.14 -11.72
N CYS A 94 -2.40 1.25 -11.47
CA CYS A 94 -1.69 2.00 -12.51
C CYS A 94 -0.61 1.16 -13.21
N TRP A 95 0.15 0.36 -12.45
CA TRP A 95 1.15 -0.53 -13.03
C TRP A 95 0.52 -1.67 -13.83
N ALA A 96 -0.59 -2.26 -13.35
CA ALA A 96 -1.35 -3.26 -14.10
C ALA A 96 -1.93 -2.70 -15.41
N ILE A 97 -2.39 -1.44 -15.42
CA ILE A 97 -2.83 -0.73 -16.64
C ILE A 97 -1.67 -0.64 -17.64
N GLN A 98 -0.47 -0.23 -17.20
CA GLN A 98 0.72 -0.18 -18.08
C GLN A 98 1.05 -1.55 -18.68
N LYS A 99 0.86 -2.63 -17.92
CA LYS A 99 1.08 -4.01 -18.36
C LYS A 99 -0.08 -4.59 -19.19
N ARG A 100 -1.11 -3.81 -19.50
CA ARG A 100 -2.34 -4.25 -20.19
C ARG A 100 -3.07 -5.40 -19.45
N ALA A 101 -2.90 -5.50 -18.14
CA ALA A 101 -3.51 -6.51 -17.30
C ALA A 101 -4.83 -5.98 -16.71
N ALA A 102 -5.82 -5.75 -17.58
CA ALA A 102 -7.07 -5.05 -17.24
C ALA A 102 -7.83 -5.67 -16.06
N TRP A 103 -7.85 -7.00 -15.97
CA TRP A 103 -8.45 -7.71 -14.84
C TRP A 103 -7.84 -7.30 -13.50
N TRP A 104 -6.51 -7.36 -13.41
CA TRP A 104 -5.78 -6.98 -12.19
C TRP A 104 -5.88 -5.49 -11.89
N ALA A 105 -5.90 -4.64 -12.92
CA ALA A 105 -6.16 -3.22 -12.75
C ALA A 105 -7.51 -2.96 -12.07
N GLY A 106 -8.57 -3.65 -12.53
CA GLY A 106 -9.91 -3.56 -11.93
C GLY A 106 -9.94 -4.05 -10.48
N VAL A 107 -9.34 -5.20 -10.19
CA VAL A 107 -9.25 -5.74 -8.82
C VAL A 107 -8.52 -4.78 -7.88
N CYS A 108 -7.36 -4.26 -8.29
CA CYS A 108 -6.60 -3.31 -7.48
C CYS A 108 -7.36 -1.99 -7.29
N ALA A 109 -8.01 -1.47 -8.33
CA ALA A 109 -8.84 -0.27 -8.22
C ALA A 109 -10.02 -0.46 -7.24
N ALA A 110 -10.68 -1.62 -7.30
CA ALA A 110 -11.76 -1.96 -6.36
C ALA A 110 -11.27 -2.07 -4.91
N LEU A 111 -10.09 -2.65 -4.68
CA LEU A 111 -9.48 -2.72 -3.35
C LEU A 111 -9.08 -1.32 -2.83
N ALA A 112 -8.53 -0.46 -3.70
CA ALA A 112 -8.23 0.93 -3.33
C ALA A 112 -9.52 1.68 -2.89
N PHE A 113 -10.62 1.49 -3.64
CA PHE A 113 -11.93 2.05 -3.30
C PHE A 113 -12.48 1.48 -1.98
N LEU A 114 -12.31 0.18 -1.73
CA LEU A 114 -12.72 -0.47 -0.49
C LEU A 114 -11.84 -0.08 0.73
N ALA A 115 -10.67 0.52 0.49
CA ALA A 115 -9.81 1.06 1.54
C ALA A 115 -10.23 2.44 2.03
N TRP A 116 -10.62 3.33 1.10
CA TRP A 116 -11.07 4.67 1.44
C TRP A 116 -11.92 5.30 0.34
N GLN A 117 -13.00 5.97 0.74
CA GLN A 117 -13.85 6.76 -0.16
C GLN A 117 -13.86 8.22 0.29
N ILE A 118 -13.81 9.13 -0.67
CA ILE A 118 -14.11 10.54 -0.45
C ILE A 118 -15.62 10.70 -0.68
N ALA A 119 -16.35 11.05 0.39
CA ALA A 119 -17.79 11.29 0.36
C ALA A 119 -18.13 12.66 0.97
#